data_AF-A0A1B0GNW4-F1
#
_entry.id   AF-A0A1B0GNW4-F1
#
_cell.length_a   1.000
_cell.length_b   1.000
_cell.length_c   1.000
_cell.angle_alpha   90.00
_cell.angle_beta   90.00
_cell.angle_gamma   90.00
#
_symmetry.space_group_name_H-M   'P 1'
#
loop_
_entity.id
_entity.type
_entity.pdbx_description
1 polymer ?
#
loop_
_entity_poly.entity_id
_entity_poly.type
_entity_poly.pdbx_seq_one_letter_code
_entity_poly.pdbx_strand_id
1 'polypeptide(L)'
;TWEAIHNRDLTPALQWATHYSDKLEAKHSALEFKLHRLAFMQILSRGIEAQKEAISYARTYFAKFVHRFQKDIQSLMGTLMYLPIGIQNSPYRHLMASEMWIEAADSFIKDACSVLGINKDSPLSVVVNAGCTALPALLNLKQVMLSRQVMGIWNGRDELPN
;
A
#
# COMPACT_ATOMS: atom_id res chain seq x y z
N THR A 1 -7.37 -8.64 -16.95
CA THR A 1 -6.46 -9.08 -15.86
C THR A 1 -5.20 -8.22 -15.71
N TRP A 2 -4.89 -7.31 -16.65
CA TRP A 2 -3.83 -6.28 -16.52
C TRP A 2 -4.36 -4.86 -16.23
N GLU A 3 -5.66 -4.63 -16.42
CA GLU A 3 -6.34 -3.36 -16.12
C GLU A 3 -6.54 -3.11 -14.62
N ALA A 4 -6.57 -4.17 -13.79
CA ALA A 4 -6.93 -4.06 -12.37
C ALA A 4 -5.91 -3.26 -11.55
N ILE A 5 -4.62 -3.34 -11.90
CA ILE A 5 -3.55 -2.68 -11.14
C ILE A 5 -3.40 -1.21 -11.53
N HIS A 6 -3.85 -0.81 -12.72
CA HIS A 6 -4.04 0.60 -13.08
C HIS A 6 -5.14 1.28 -12.22
N ASN A 7 -5.97 0.48 -11.53
CA ASN A 7 -7.08 0.88 -10.66
C ASN A 7 -6.79 0.81 -9.15
N ARG A 8 -5.52 0.72 -8.71
CA ARG A 8 -5.12 0.52 -7.30
C ARG A 8 -5.58 -0.82 -6.71
N ASP A 9 -5.41 -1.91 -7.42
CA ASP A 9 -5.79 -3.23 -6.89
C ASP A 9 -4.72 -3.80 -5.94
N LEU A 10 -4.98 -3.75 -4.63
CA LEU A 10 -4.17 -4.35 -3.57
C LEU A 10 -4.47 -5.84 -3.35
N THR A 11 -5.52 -6.38 -3.98
CA THR A 11 -5.97 -7.76 -3.81
C THR A 11 -4.87 -8.81 -4.02
N PRO A 12 -4.06 -8.78 -5.10
CA PRO A 12 -3.03 -9.80 -5.29
C PRO A 12 -1.94 -9.77 -4.21
N ALA A 13 -1.54 -8.57 -3.77
CA ALA A 13 -0.55 -8.41 -2.70
C ALA A 13 -1.10 -8.90 -1.35
N LEU A 14 -2.37 -8.59 -1.05
CA LEU A 14 -3.05 -9.04 0.15
C LEU A 14 -3.24 -10.57 0.17
N GLN A 15 -3.63 -11.17 -0.95
CA GLN A 15 -3.74 -12.62 -1.08
C GLN A 15 -2.40 -13.31 -0.85
N TRP A 16 -1.32 -12.78 -1.44
CA TRP A 16 0.03 -13.29 -1.22
C TRP A 16 0.44 -13.19 0.25
N ALA A 17 0.23 -12.04 0.89
CA ALA A 17 0.58 -11.83 2.30
C ALA A 17 -0.24 -12.72 3.24
N THR A 18 -1.52 -12.94 2.93
CA THR A 18 -2.39 -13.86 3.68
C THR A 18 -1.90 -15.31 3.54
N HIS A 19 -1.56 -15.74 2.33
CA HIS A 19 -1.08 -17.10 2.06
C HIS A 19 0.25 -17.41 2.78
N TYR A 20 1.13 -16.41 2.89
CA TYR A 20 2.42 -16.54 3.58
C TYR A 20 2.42 -15.94 4.99
N SER A 21 1.25 -15.69 5.59
CA SER A 21 1.11 -14.96 6.86
C SER A 21 1.95 -15.59 7.98
N ASP A 22 1.92 -16.92 8.14
CA ASP A 22 2.72 -17.63 9.15
C ASP A 22 4.23 -17.43 8.97
N LYS A 23 4.72 -17.44 7.73
CA LYS A 23 6.14 -17.21 7.41
C LYS A 23 6.55 -15.76 7.62
N LEU A 24 5.63 -14.81 7.37
CA LEU A 24 5.86 -13.39 7.62
C LEU A 24 5.89 -13.11 9.13
N GLU A 25 4.98 -13.71 9.89
CA GLU A 25 4.92 -13.56 11.35
C GLU A 25 6.15 -14.17 12.03
N ALA A 26 6.61 -15.34 11.58
CA ALA A 26 7.86 -15.96 12.07
C ALA A 26 9.10 -15.08 11.84
N LYS A 27 9.04 -14.16 10.86
CA LYS A 27 10.10 -13.19 10.56
C LYS A 27 9.83 -11.81 11.17
N HIS A 28 8.77 -11.67 11.96
CA HIS A 28 8.27 -10.40 12.48
C HIS A 28 8.12 -9.34 11.38
N SER A 29 7.69 -9.73 10.19
CA SER A 29 7.39 -8.77 9.12
C SER A 29 6.17 -7.92 9.49
N ALA A 30 6.18 -6.64 9.07
CA ALA A 30 5.04 -5.74 9.18
C ALA A 30 4.25 -5.62 7.88
N LEU A 31 4.62 -6.39 6.84
CA LEU A 31 4.10 -6.25 5.48
C LEU A 31 2.58 -6.40 5.42
N GLU A 32 2.04 -7.44 6.04
CA GLU A 32 0.61 -7.72 5.96
C GLU A 32 -0.21 -6.56 6.55
N PHE A 33 0.22 -6.02 7.69
CA PHE A 33 -0.38 -4.82 8.27
C PHE A 33 -0.26 -3.60 7.35
N LYS A 34 0.93 -3.35 6.76
CA LYS A 34 1.14 -2.23 5.83
C LYS A 34 0.21 -2.31 4.62
N LEU A 35 -0.05 -3.50 4.08
CA LEU A 35 -0.99 -3.70 2.98
C LEU A 35 -2.43 -3.45 3.40
N HIS A 36 -2.88 -3.99 4.54
CA HIS A 36 -4.23 -3.73 5.03
C HIS A 36 -4.44 -2.25 5.38
N ARG A 37 -3.42 -1.55 5.87
CA ARG A 37 -3.43 -0.09 6.07
C ARG A 37 -3.72 0.64 4.76
N LEU A 38 -2.99 0.33 3.68
CA LEU A 38 -3.20 0.97 2.39
C LEU A 38 -4.60 0.70 1.82
N ALA A 39 -5.09 -0.53 1.95
CA ALA A 39 -6.44 -0.89 1.50
C ALA A 39 -7.53 -0.15 2.28
N PHE A 40 -7.39 -0.04 3.60
CA PHE A 40 -8.30 0.78 4.42
C PHE A 40 -8.29 2.25 3.96
N MET A 41 -7.11 2.84 3.76
CA MET A 41 -7.00 4.22 3.28
C MET A 41 -7.58 4.41 1.87
N GLN A 42 -7.46 3.41 1.02
CA GLN A 42 -8.09 3.41 -0.30
C GLN A 42 -9.61 3.38 -0.22
N ILE A 43 -10.20 2.60 0.68
CA ILE A 43 -11.65 2.64 0.93
C ILE A 43 -12.04 4.03 1.41
N LEU A 44 -11.32 4.61 2.38
CA LEU A 44 -11.61 5.96 2.88
C LEU A 44 -11.45 7.07 1.83
N SER A 45 -10.59 6.87 0.83
CA SER A 45 -10.43 7.84 -0.26
C SER A 45 -11.68 7.99 -1.13
N ARG A 46 -12.65 7.07 -1.02
CA ARG A 46 -13.97 7.17 -1.67
C ARG A 46 -14.94 8.11 -0.93
N GLY A 47 -14.53 8.67 0.21
CA GLY A 47 -15.32 9.65 0.97
C GLY A 47 -16.25 9.02 2.01
N ILE A 48 -17.18 9.84 2.52
CA ILE A 48 -18.04 9.50 3.66
C ILE A 48 -18.96 8.29 3.40
N GLU A 49 -19.38 8.10 2.15
CA GLU A 49 -20.23 6.97 1.74
C GLU A 49 -19.57 5.61 1.99
N ALA A 50 -18.23 5.56 1.93
CA ALA A 50 -17.45 4.34 2.16
C ALA A 50 -17.12 4.09 3.65
N GLN A 51 -17.59 4.94 4.57
CA GLN A 51 -17.26 4.83 6.00
C GLN A 51 -17.68 3.47 6.58
N LYS A 52 -18.89 2.99 6.27
CA LYS A 52 -19.40 1.70 6.76
C LYS A 52 -18.54 0.54 6.25
N GLU A 53 -18.15 0.60 4.98
CA GLU A 53 -17.26 -0.38 4.34
C GLU A 53 -15.88 -0.39 5.03
N ALA A 54 -15.30 0.79 5.28
CA ALA A 54 -14.00 0.92 5.94
C ALA A 54 -14.03 0.37 7.38
N ILE A 55 -15.09 0.63 8.14
CA ILE A 55 -15.26 0.09 9.49
C ILE A 55 -15.39 -1.43 9.46
N SER A 56 -16.18 -1.97 8.51
CA SER A 56 -16.30 -3.41 8.33
C SER A 56 -14.95 -4.04 7.99
N TYR A 57 -14.21 -3.44 7.07
CA TYR A 57 -12.87 -3.88 6.69
C TYR A 57 -11.90 -3.88 7.88
N ALA A 58 -11.86 -2.80 8.66
CA ALA A 58 -11.02 -2.69 9.84
C ALA A 58 -11.33 -3.77 10.88
N ARG A 59 -12.61 -4.04 11.15
CA ARG A 59 -13.02 -5.10 12.10
C ARG A 59 -12.57 -6.48 11.66
N THR A 60 -12.68 -6.78 10.37
CA THR A 60 -12.28 -8.09 9.81
C THR A 60 -10.76 -8.30 9.86
N TYR A 61 -9.98 -7.28 9.47
CA TYR A 61 -8.55 -7.48 9.19
C TYR A 61 -7.61 -6.91 10.26
N PHE A 62 -8.01 -5.90 11.05
CA PHE A 62 -7.11 -5.28 12.02
C PHE A 62 -7.02 -6.02 13.35
N ALA A 63 -8.00 -6.88 13.69
CA ALA A 63 -8.06 -7.57 14.98
C ALA A 63 -6.76 -8.31 15.33
N LYS A 64 -6.16 -9.01 14.35
CA LYS A 64 -4.89 -9.74 14.55
C LYS A 64 -3.66 -8.86 14.74
N PHE A 65 -3.74 -7.58 14.37
CA PHE A 65 -2.62 -6.64 14.42
C PHE A 65 -2.65 -5.73 15.66
N VAL A 66 -3.73 -5.76 16.45
CA VAL A 66 -3.94 -4.82 17.58
C VAL A 66 -2.78 -4.86 18.57
N HIS A 67 -2.29 -6.05 18.94
CA HIS A 67 -1.22 -6.16 19.94
C HIS A 67 0.08 -5.45 19.51
N ARG A 68 0.40 -5.48 18.21
CA ARG A 68 1.66 -4.94 17.68
C ARG A 68 1.54 -3.52 17.11
N PHE A 69 0.39 -3.19 16.53
CA PHE A 69 0.17 -1.95 15.77
C PHE A 69 -0.98 -1.10 16.34
N GLN A 70 -1.24 -1.19 17.65
CA GLN A 70 -2.35 -0.50 18.31
C GLN A 70 -2.38 1.00 18.00
N LYS A 71 -1.25 1.70 18.08
CA LYS A 71 -1.15 3.15 17.88
C LYS A 71 -1.44 3.55 16.42
N ASP A 72 -0.95 2.75 15.47
CA ASP A 72 -1.24 2.93 14.05
C ASP A 72 -2.72 2.71 13.78
N ILE A 73 -3.32 1.65 14.33
CA ILE A 73 -4.75 1.37 14.21
C ILE A 73 -5.59 2.50 14.82
N GLN A 74 -5.23 3.00 15.99
CA GLN A 74 -5.91 4.15 16.59
C GLN A 74 -5.86 5.38 15.69
N SER A 75 -4.71 5.66 15.08
CA SER A 75 -4.56 6.77 14.12
C SER A 75 -5.42 6.56 12.87
N LEU A 76 -5.47 5.33 12.35
CA LEU A 76 -6.33 4.96 11.22
C LEU A 76 -7.81 5.15 11.55
N MET A 77 -8.25 4.73 12.74
CA MET A 77 -9.64 4.93 13.17
C MET A 77 -9.95 6.41 13.40
N GLY A 78 -8.97 7.21 13.87
CA GLY A 78 -9.10 8.66 14.02
C GLY A 78 -9.41 9.39 12.70
N THR A 79 -8.94 8.86 11.56
CA THR A 79 -9.21 9.46 10.24
C THR A 79 -10.70 9.51 9.89
N LEU A 80 -11.53 8.62 10.47
CA LEU A 80 -12.97 8.56 10.25
C LEU A 80 -13.68 9.85 10.66
N MET A 81 -13.17 10.54 11.69
CA MET A 81 -13.74 11.81 12.18
C MET A 81 -13.60 12.94 11.15
N TYR A 82 -12.58 12.84 10.29
CA TYR A 82 -12.24 13.87 9.31
C TYR A 82 -12.77 13.56 7.91
N LEU A 83 -13.51 12.47 7.72
CA LEU A 83 -14.12 12.14 6.42
C LEU A 83 -15.00 13.26 5.84
N PRO A 84 -15.86 13.96 6.62
CA PRO A 84 -16.72 15.01 6.07
C PRO A 84 -15.96 16.20 5.47
N ILE A 85 -14.78 16.51 6.04
CA ILE A 85 -13.93 17.63 5.62
C ILE A 85 -12.72 17.20 4.78
N GLY A 86 -12.57 15.89 4.55
CA GLY A 86 -11.44 15.30 3.84
C GLY A 86 -10.22 15.06 4.73
N ILE A 87 -9.63 13.86 4.62
CA ILE A 87 -8.47 13.43 5.40
C ILE A 87 -7.23 14.31 5.13
N GLN A 88 -7.13 14.91 3.95
CA GLN A 88 -6.02 15.83 3.62
C GLN A 88 -6.02 17.11 4.46
N ASN A 89 -7.18 17.50 4.99
CA ASN A 89 -7.35 18.65 5.87
C ASN A 89 -7.24 18.28 7.36
N SER A 90 -6.73 17.09 7.67
CA SER A 90 -6.61 16.56 9.02
C SER A 90 -5.16 16.40 9.47
N PRO A 91 -4.92 16.21 10.78
CA PRO A 91 -3.60 15.80 11.30
C PRO A 91 -3.10 14.48 10.68
N TYR A 92 -3.99 13.67 10.09
CA TYR A 92 -3.70 12.38 9.50
C TYR A 92 -3.33 12.42 8.01
N ARG A 93 -3.13 13.61 7.42
CA ARG A 93 -2.77 13.75 5.99
C ARG A 93 -1.54 12.92 5.57
N HIS A 94 -0.58 12.75 6.48
CA HIS A 94 0.63 11.96 6.25
C HIS A 94 0.33 10.48 5.98
N LEU A 95 -0.80 9.95 6.46
CA LEU A 95 -1.21 8.56 6.18
C LEU A 95 -1.68 8.36 4.73
N MET A 96 -1.98 9.45 4.01
CA MET A 96 -2.34 9.44 2.58
C MET A 96 -1.14 9.69 1.66
N ALA A 97 0.05 9.85 2.22
CA ALA A 97 1.25 10.24 1.48
C ALA A 97 1.75 9.10 0.57
N SER A 98 2.40 9.44 -0.55
CA SER A 98 2.82 8.44 -1.55
C SER A 98 3.93 7.53 -1.01
N GLU A 99 4.68 8.02 -0.03
CA GLU A 99 5.73 7.33 0.72
C GLU A 99 5.20 6.04 1.36
N MET A 100 3.93 6.04 1.79
CA MET A 100 3.28 4.87 2.40
C MET A 100 3.16 3.69 1.43
N TRP A 101 3.02 3.98 0.13
CA TRP A 101 2.99 2.97 -0.93
C TRP A 101 4.39 2.45 -1.27
N ILE A 102 5.38 3.35 -1.29
CA ILE A 102 6.78 3.00 -1.53
C ILE A 102 7.28 2.08 -0.42
N GLU A 103 7.05 2.44 0.84
CA GLU A 103 7.44 1.60 1.99
C GLU A 103 6.82 0.21 1.95
N ALA A 104 5.55 0.10 1.52
CA ALA A 104 4.86 -1.18 1.41
C ALA A 104 5.45 -2.03 0.26
N ALA A 105 5.77 -1.40 -0.88
CA ALA A 105 6.41 -2.07 -2.00
C ALA A 105 7.81 -2.58 -1.63
N ASP A 106 8.63 -1.76 -1.00
CA ASP A 106 9.97 -2.15 -0.55
C ASP A 106 9.91 -3.30 0.47
N SER A 107 8.97 -3.23 1.41
CA SER A 107 8.73 -4.32 2.37
C SER A 107 8.30 -5.60 1.66
N PHE A 108 7.43 -5.48 0.65
CA PHE A 108 6.94 -6.61 -0.13
C PHE A 108 8.08 -7.32 -0.87
N ILE A 109 8.93 -6.58 -1.58
CA ILE A 109 10.07 -7.15 -2.33
C ILE A 109 11.02 -7.86 -1.35
N LYS A 110 11.38 -7.20 -0.25
CA LYS A 110 12.29 -7.75 0.74
C LYS A 110 11.76 -9.06 1.32
N ASP A 111 10.49 -9.07 1.72
CA ASP A 111 9.88 -10.25 2.33
C ASP A 111 9.60 -11.34 1.33
N ALA A 112 9.21 -11.02 0.10
CA ALA A 112 9.02 -12.00 -0.97
C ALA A 112 10.33 -12.72 -1.30
N CYS A 113 11.44 -11.99 -1.47
CA CYS A 113 12.76 -12.58 -1.68
C CYS A 113 13.16 -13.49 -0.51
N SER A 114 12.84 -13.06 0.72
CA SER A 114 13.13 -13.80 1.94
C SER A 114 12.27 -15.07 2.08
N VAL A 115 10.98 -15.01 1.76
CA VAL A 115 10.00 -16.10 1.89
C VAL A 115 10.17 -17.15 0.80
N LEU A 116 10.50 -16.74 -0.43
CA LEU A 116 10.74 -17.62 -1.56
C LEU A 116 12.11 -18.31 -1.50
N GLY A 117 12.90 -18.05 -0.47
CA GLY A 117 14.20 -18.70 -0.28
C GLY A 117 15.16 -18.41 -1.42
N ILE A 118 15.14 -17.18 -1.95
CA ILE A 118 16.11 -16.71 -2.94
C ILE A 118 17.48 -16.65 -2.24
N ASN A 119 18.10 -17.81 -2.10
CA ASN A 119 19.47 -17.96 -1.66
C ASN A 119 20.38 -17.54 -2.82
N LYS A 120 21.54 -16.98 -2.48
CA LYS A 120 22.39 -16.18 -3.37
C LYS A 120 23.10 -17.01 -4.48
N ASP A 121 22.81 -18.31 -4.58
CA ASP A 121 23.61 -19.28 -5.33
C ASP A 121 22.97 -19.83 -6.62
N SER A 122 21.80 -19.34 -7.06
CA SER A 122 21.36 -19.55 -8.45
C SER A 122 20.48 -18.40 -8.96
N PRO A 123 21.11 -17.31 -9.43
CA PRO A 123 20.40 -16.10 -9.85
C PRO A 123 19.50 -16.30 -11.07
N LEU A 124 19.82 -17.21 -12.00
CA LEU A 124 19.18 -17.22 -13.33
C LEU A 124 17.76 -17.79 -13.35
N SER A 125 17.50 -18.94 -12.72
CA SER A 125 16.18 -19.57 -12.77
C SER A 125 15.15 -18.83 -11.90
N VAL A 126 15.61 -18.21 -10.82
CA VAL A 126 14.77 -17.49 -9.85
C VAL A 126 14.45 -16.07 -10.33
N VAL A 127 15.40 -15.37 -10.97
CA VAL A 127 15.14 -14.05 -11.60
C VAL A 127 14.15 -14.17 -12.74
N VAL A 128 14.12 -15.27 -13.50
CA VAL A 128 13.14 -15.46 -14.57
C VAL A 128 11.73 -15.64 -13.99
N ASN A 129 11.55 -16.48 -12.96
CA ASN A 129 10.21 -16.75 -12.43
C ASN A 129 9.69 -15.63 -11.51
N ALA A 130 10.54 -15.11 -10.61
CA ALA A 130 10.20 -13.94 -9.79
C ALA A 130 10.11 -12.68 -10.64
N GLY A 131 10.89 -12.57 -11.73
CA GLY A 131 10.83 -11.47 -12.66
C GLY A 131 9.55 -11.45 -13.48
N CYS A 132 9.06 -12.59 -13.98
CA CYS A 132 7.76 -12.65 -14.64
C CYS A 132 6.58 -12.18 -13.75
N THR A 133 6.68 -12.30 -12.42
CA THR A 133 5.63 -11.87 -11.47
C THR A 133 5.87 -10.50 -10.83
N ALA A 134 7.12 -10.11 -10.58
CA ALA A 134 7.47 -8.88 -9.86
C ALA A 134 7.93 -7.74 -10.77
N LEU A 135 8.52 -8.01 -11.95
CA LEU A 135 8.86 -6.94 -12.90
C LEU A 135 7.63 -6.16 -13.37
N PRO A 136 6.48 -6.78 -13.68
CA PRO A 136 5.30 -5.99 -14.07
C PRO A 136 4.83 -5.09 -12.92
N ALA A 137 4.87 -5.58 -11.67
CA ALA A 137 4.51 -4.79 -10.50
C ALA A 137 5.48 -3.60 -10.27
N LEU A 138 6.79 -3.81 -10.46
CA LEU A 138 7.82 -2.79 -10.25
C LEU A 138 7.96 -1.79 -11.40
N LEU A 139 7.81 -2.23 -12.66
CA LEU A 139 7.74 -1.32 -13.82
C LEU A 139 6.52 -0.41 -13.72
N ASN A 140 5.38 -0.92 -13.26
CA ASN A 140 4.17 -0.12 -13.06
C ASN A 140 4.34 0.91 -11.93
N LEU A 141 4.99 0.53 -10.82
CA LEU A 141 5.30 1.48 -9.74
C LEU A 141 6.27 2.59 -10.20
N LYS A 142 7.33 2.24 -10.94
CA LYS A 142 8.26 3.23 -11.49
C LYS A 142 7.59 4.17 -12.50
N GLN A 143 6.73 3.64 -13.37
CA GLN A 143 5.98 4.41 -14.36
C GLN A 143 5.00 5.39 -13.71
N VAL A 144 4.31 4.98 -12.64
CA VAL A 144 3.38 5.82 -11.88
C VAL A 144 4.11 6.88 -11.04
N MET A 145 5.27 6.54 -10.49
CA MET A 145 6.11 7.51 -9.78
C MET A 145 6.68 8.56 -10.73
N LEU A 146 7.15 8.16 -11.91
CA LEU A 146 7.69 9.08 -12.93
C LEU A 146 6.60 9.94 -13.59
N SER A 147 5.40 9.38 -13.85
CA SER A 147 4.28 10.17 -14.41
C SER A 147 3.73 11.20 -13.43
N ARG A 148 3.72 10.89 -12.11
CA ARG A 148 3.37 11.86 -11.06
C ARG A 148 4.43 12.94 -10.87
N GLN A 149 5.70 12.61 -11.07
CA GLN A 149 6.79 13.59 -11.01
C GLN A 149 6.76 14.57 -12.20
N VAL A 150 6.24 14.14 -13.37
CA VAL A 150 6.01 15.03 -14.52
C VAL A 150 4.75 15.88 -14.34
N MET A 151 3.68 15.37 -13.70
CA MET A 151 2.45 16.16 -13.47
C MET A 151 2.62 17.28 -12.42
N GLY A 152 3.65 17.20 -11.57
CA GLY A 152 4.03 18.27 -10.63
C GLY A 152 4.84 19.43 -11.23
N ILE A 153 5.33 19.31 -12.48
CA ILE A 153 6.14 20.35 -13.15
C ILE A 153 5.29 21.22 -14.09
N TRP A 154 4.09 20.79 -14.48
CA TRP A 154 3.27 21.47 -15.49
C TRP A 154 2.07 22.27 -14.96
N ASN A 155 1.83 22.29 -13.65
CA ASN A 155 0.77 23.11 -13.02
C ASN A 155 1.28 24.35 -12.28
N GLY A 156 2.53 24.76 -12.53
CA GLY A 156 3.13 25.94 -11.94
C GLY A 156 3.69 26.88 -12.99
N ARG A 157 2.81 27.60 -13.70
CA ARG A 157 3.05 28.94 -14.25
C ARG A 157 1.80 29.43 -14.99
N ASP A 158 0.91 30.07 -14.26
CA ASP A 158 0.01 31.05 -14.87
C ASP A 158 -0.32 32.13 -13.83
N GLU A 159 0.64 33.05 -13.64
CA GLU A 159 0.40 34.33 -12.97
C GLU A 159 1.21 35.41 -13.70
N LEU A 160 0.56 36.13 -14.62
CA LEU A 160 0.93 37.50 -14.98
C LEU A 160 -0.24 38.39 -14.56
N PRO A 161 -0.05 39.30 -13.58
CA PRO A 161 -1.02 40.35 -13.29
C PRO A 161 -0.91 41.47 -14.34
N ASN A 162 -2.02 42.21 -14.48
CA ASN A 162 -2.22 43.39 -15.34
C ASN A 162 -1.00 44.30 -15.52
#